data_AF-A0A0T6A3D8-F1
#
_entry.id   AF-A0A0T6A3D8-F1
#
_cell.length_a   1.000
_cell.length_b   1.000
_cell.length_c   1.000
_cell.angle_alpha   90.00
_cell.angle_beta   90.00
_cell.angle_gamma   90.00
#
_symmetry.space_group_name_H-M   'P 1'
#
loop_
_entity.id
_entity.type
_entity.pdbx_description
1 polymer ?
#
loop_
_entity_poly.entity_id
_entity_poly.type
_entity_poly.pdbx_seq_one_letter_code
_entity_poly.pdbx_strand_id
1 'polypeptide(L)'
;MGGDYGREAYLKLMVARDAGIRCLMDQGFEFVTNAFRRGAAPKGMRAKDADTLMAWLRQDGYQVEVATAYNETGDALPSMASIWRKPKARSEPLIPPRP
;
A
#
# COMPACT_ATOMS: atom_id res chain seq x y z
N MET A 1 -8.99 5.37 -23.05
CA MET A 1 -9.63 5.28 -21.73
C MET A 1 -9.56 3.82 -21.28
N GLY A 2 -8.75 3.45 -20.30
CA GLY A 2 -8.60 2.02 -19.95
C GLY A 2 -7.61 1.70 -18.84
N GLY A 3 -7.45 2.56 -17.83
CA GLY A 3 -6.50 2.36 -16.74
C GLY A 3 -7.13 2.09 -15.37
N ASP A 4 -8.30 2.68 -15.10
CA ASP A 4 -8.85 2.71 -13.72
C ASP A 4 -9.86 1.58 -13.42
N TYR A 5 -10.56 1.06 -14.42
CA TYR A 5 -11.59 0.02 -14.22
C TYR A 5 -11.03 -1.26 -13.58
N GLY A 6 -9.81 -1.67 -13.95
CA GLY A 6 -9.16 -2.84 -13.35
C GLY A 6 -8.78 -2.61 -11.88
N ARG A 7 -8.29 -1.40 -11.55
CA ARG A 7 -7.89 -1.04 -10.19
C ARG A 7 -9.08 -0.93 -9.25
N GLU A 8 -10.18 -0.29 -9.68
CA GLU A 8 -11.39 -0.19 -8.85
C GLU A 8 -12.04 -1.56 -8.61
N ALA A 9 -12.14 -2.40 -9.64
CA ALA A 9 -12.68 -3.75 -9.50
C ALA A 9 -11.81 -4.60 -8.55
N TYR A 10 -10.50 -4.52 -8.71
CA TYR A 10 -9.53 -5.16 -7.83
C TYR A 10 -9.68 -4.69 -6.37
N LEU A 11 -9.78 -3.38 -6.13
CA LEU A 11 -9.97 -2.81 -4.79
C LEU A 11 -11.29 -3.26 -4.16
N LYS A 12 -12.39 -3.21 -4.91
CA LYS A 12 -13.70 -3.70 -4.44
C LYS A 12 -13.65 -5.16 -4.04
N LEU A 13 -12.95 -5.98 -4.82
CA LEU A 13 -12.75 -7.40 -4.55
C LEU A 13 -11.92 -7.61 -3.28
N MET A 14 -10.79 -6.92 -3.11
CA MET A 14 -9.93 -7.05 -1.92
C MET A 14 -10.68 -6.68 -0.65
N VAL A 15 -11.41 -5.57 -0.69
CA VAL A 15 -12.21 -5.06 0.41
C VAL A 15 -13.35 -5.99 0.81
N ALA A 16 -13.93 -6.72 -0.15
CA ALA A 16 -14.94 -7.74 0.13
C ALA A 16 -14.34 -9.00 0.81
N ARG A 17 -13.04 -9.23 0.69
CA ARG A 17 -12.32 -10.39 1.22
C ARG A 17 -11.62 -10.13 2.54
N ASP A 18 -11.08 -8.93 2.72
CA ASP A 18 -10.21 -8.58 3.84
C ASP A 18 -10.74 -7.33 4.57
N ALA A 19 -11.25 -7.55 5.79
CA ALA A 19 -11.75 -6.49 6.64
C ALA A 19 -10.63 -5.52 7.09
N GLY A 20 -9.38 -5.98 7.14
CA GLY A 20 -8.21 -5.13 7.39
C GLY A 20 -7.98 -4.16 6.24
N ILE A 21 -8.12 -4.61 4.99
CA ILE A 21 -8.05 -3.73 3.81
C ILE A 21 -9.17 -2.70 3.82
N ARG A 22 -10.41 -3.11 4.15
CA ARG A 22 -11.52 -2.15 4.35
C ARG A 22 -11.14 -1.08 5.38
N CYS A 23 -10.62 -1.49 6.53
CA CYS A 23 -10.23 -0.57 7.61
C CYS A 23 -9.11 0.40 7.18
N LEU A 24 -8.15 -0.04 6.36
CA LEU A 24 -7.12 0.83 5.81
C LEU A 24 -7.73 1.90 4.90
N MET A 25 -8.65 1.52 4.01
CA MET A 25 -9.34 2.47 3.14
C MET A 25 -10.17 3.49 3.93
N ASP A 26 -10.89 3.04 4.96
CA ASP A 26 -11.70 3.92 5.82
C ASP A 26 -10.83 4.92 6.60
N GLN A 27 -9.57 4.56 6.90
CA GLN A 27 -8.57 5.45 7.51
C GLN A 27 -7.85 6.37 6.50
N GLY A 28 -8.25 6.33 5.23
CA GLY A 28 -7.68 7.16 4.16
C GLY A 28 -6.35 6.64 3.59
N PHE A 29 -6.04 5.36 3.77
CA PHE A 29 -4.90 4.75 3.09
C PHE A 29 -5.26 4.39 1.65
N GLU A 30 -4.35 4.72 0.74
CA GLU A 30 -4.43 4.41 -0.67
C GLU A 30 -3.55 3.23 -1.03
N PHE A 31 -4.07 2.34 -1.88
CA PHE A 31 -3.31 1.22 -2.42
C PHE A 31 -2.18 1.72 -3.34
N VAL A 32 -0.95 1.29 -3.09
CA VAL A 32 0.21 1.61 -3.91
C VAL A 32 0.46 0.51 -4.93
N THR A 33 0.80 -0.69 -4.46
CA THR A 33 1.13 -1.85 -5.29
C THR A 33 1.26 -3.11 -4.43
N ASN A 34 1.28 -4.28 -5.08
CA ASN A 34 1.75 -5.51 -4.47
C ASN A 34 3.27 -5.63 -4.67
N ALA A 35 4.00 -5.90 -3.59
CA ALA A 35 5.45 -6.09 -3.62
C ALA A 35 5.82 -7.47 -3.05
N PHE A 36 6.90 -8.06 -3.56
CA PHE A 36 7.40 -9.32 -3.00
C PHE A 36 7.85 -9.12 -1.57
N ARG A 37 7.59 -10.11 -0.72
CA ARG A 37 8.26 -10.18 0.58
C ARG A 37 9.76 -10.37 0.38
N ARG A 38 10.53 -9.98 1.38
CA ARG A 38 12.00 -10.11 1.34
C ARG A 38 12.41 -11.55 1.01
N GLY A 39 13.21 -11.70 -0.05
CA GLY A 39 13.69 -13.01 -0.51
C GLY A 39 12.66 -13.88 -1.24
N ALA A 40 11.41 -13.44 -1.40
CA ALA A 40 10.36 -14.19 -2.09
C ALA A 40 10.30 -13.92 -3.61
N ALA A 41 11.07 -12.94 -4.09
CA ALA A 41 11.17 -12.66 -5.52
C ALA A 41 11.81 -13.83 -6.28
N PRO A 42 11.24 -14.28 -7.42
CA PRO A 42 11.82 -15.34 -8.23
C PRO A 42 13.26 -15.01 -8.70
N LYS A 43 14.10 -16.04 -8.82
CA LYS A 43 15.47 -15.88 -9.35
C LYS A 43 15.42 -15.25 -10.75
N GLY A 44 16.20 -14.20 -10.95
CA GLY A 44 16.26 -13.46 -12.22
C GLY A 44 15.27 -12.28 -12.30
N MET A 45 14.34 -12.15 -11.37
CA MET A 45 13.44 -11.00 -11.30
C MET A 45 14.09 -9.88 -10.47
N ARG A 46 14.33 -8.72 -11.10
CA ARG A 46 14.71 -7.50 -10.38
C ARG A 46 13.45 -6.79 -9.89
N ALA A 47 12.99 -7.15 -8.71
CA ALA A 47 11.91 -6.46 -8.02
C ALA A 47 12.41 -5.91 -6.67
N LYS A 48 11.95 -4.71 -6.30
CA LYS A 48 12.12 -4.22 -4.93
C LYS A 48 11.19 -5.01 -4.02
N ASP A 49 11.72 -5.48 -2.90
CA ASP A 49 10.88 -6.08 -1.87
C ASP A 49 10.04 -5.01 -1.15
N ALA A 50 9.01 -5.49 -0.47
CA ALA A 50 8.09 -4.71 0.33
C ALA A 50 8.83 -3.83 1.35
N ASP A 51 9.86 -4.35 2.02
CA ASP A 51 10.61 -3.62 3.04
C ASP A 51 11.31 -2.39 2.45
N THR A 52 11.95 -2.57 1.30
CA THR A 52 12.61 -1.49 0.57
C THR A 52 11.60 -0.42 0.13
N LEU A 53 10.45 -0.83 -0.42
CA LEU A 53 9.42 0.11 -0.86
C LEU A 53 8.80 0.88 0.31
N MET A 54 8.54 0.20 1.43
CA MET A 54 8.04 0.85 2.65
C MET A 54 9.03 1.87 3.20
N ALA A 55 10.32 1.54 3.23
CA ALA A 55 11.37 2.46 3.69
C ALA A 55 11.36 3.75 2.86
N TRP A 56 11.29 3.64 1.54
CA TRP A 56 11.26 4.79 0.64
C TRP A 56 10.02 5.65 0.85
N LEU A 57 8.83 5.05 0.92
CA LEU A 57 7.59 5.78 1.18
C LEU A 57 7.61 6.49 2.54
N ARG A 58 8.20 5.87 3.57
CA ARG A 58 8.34 6.49 4.89
C ARG A 58 9.32 7.67 4.87
N GLN A 59 10.41 7.58 4.09
CA GLN A 59 11.35 8.68 3.88
C GLN A 59 10.70 9.86 3.14
N ASP A 60 9.79 9.57 2.20
CA ASP A 60 8.98 10.57 1.50
C ASP A 60 7.87 11.20 2.37
N GLY A 61 7.80 10.84 3.65
CA GLY A 61 6.85 11.43 4.60
C GLY A 61 5.47 10.78 4.60
N TYR A 62 5.31 9.59 4.01
CA TYR A 62 4.06 8.83 4.11
C TYR A 62 4.03 7.95 5.37
N GLN A 63 2.83 7.74 5.91
CA GLN A 63 2.56 6.60 6.76
C GLN A 63 2.26 5.40 5.85
N VAL A 64 2.81 4.24 6.19
CA VAL A 64 2.79 3.06 5.33
C VAL A 64 2.38 1.85 6.14
N GLU A 65 1.38 1.13 5.64
CA GLU A 65 0.85 -0.10 6.20
C GLU A 65 0.90 -1.23 5.18
N VAL A 66 0.87 -2.47 5.67
CA VAL A 66 0.89 -3.68 4.84
C VAL A 66 -0.34 -4.51 5.11
N ALA A 67 -0.87 -5.12 4.05
CA ALA A 67 -1.97 -6.06 4.12
C ALA A 67 -1.70 -7.29 3.23
N THR A 68 -2.63 -8.25 3.27
CA THR A 68 -2.64 -9.40 2.37
C THR A 68 -2.64 -8.92 0.92
N ALA A 69 -1.76 -9.47 0.09
CA ALA A 69 -1.80 -9.25 -1.35
C ALA A 69 -2.78 -10.24 -2.00
N TYR A 70 -3.54 -9.78 -2.98
CA TYR A 70 -4.43 -10.60 -3.79
C TYR A 70 -4.07 -10.46 -5.27
N ASN A 71 -4.39 -11.46 -6.09
CA ASN A 71 -4.34 -11.33 -7.55
C ASN A 71 -5.68 -10.80 -8.09
N GLU A 72 -5.79 -10.69 -9.42
CA GLU A 72 -6.99 -10.19 -10.10
C GLU A 72 -8.23 -11.09 -9.93
N THR A 73 -8.04 -12.37 -9.60
CA THR A 73 -9.12 -13.33 -9.32
C THR A 73 -9.53 -13.36 -7.85
N GLY A 74 -8.76 -12.69 -6.98
CA GLY A 74 -9.02 -12.61 -5.54
C GLY A 74 -8.40 -13.72 -4.70
N ASP A 75 -7.44 -14.45 -5.26
CA ASP A 75 -6.63 -15.40 -4.52
C ASP A 75 -5.50 -14.67 -3.79
N ALA A 76 -5.28 -15.05 -2.54
CA ALA A 76 -4.19 -14.50 -1.74
C ALA A 76 -2.83 -14.88 -2.35
N LEU A 77 -1.86 -13.97 -2.25
CA LEU A 77 -0.49 -14.13 -2.71
C LEU A 77 0.47 -14.14 -1.50
N PRO A 78 0.75 -15.30 -0.88
CA PRO A 78 1.54 -15.37 0.36
C PRO A 78 2.96 -14.80 0.22
N SER A 79 3.55 -14.94 -0.97
CA SER A 79 4.89 -14.42 -1.30
C SER A 79 4.93 -12.90 -1.47
N MET A 80 3.78 -12.22 -1.46
CA MET A 80 3.67 -10.78 -1.65
C MET A 80 2.96 -10.11 -0.47
N ALA A 81 3.06 -8.79 -0.42
CA ALA A 81 2.33 -7.92 0.48
C ALA A 81 1.73 -6.76 -0.31
N SER A 82 0.50 -6.40 0.02
CA SER A 82 -0.14 -5.19 -0.50
C SER A 82 0.35 -4.00 0.31
N ILE A 83 0.93 -3.01 -0.38
CA ILE A 83 1.47 -1.82 0.25
C ILE A 83 0.45 -0.68 0.17
N TRP A 84 0.17 -0.07 1.30
CA TRP A 84 -0.80 1.00 1.45
C TRP A 84 -0.12 2.23 2.04
N ARG A 85 -0.46 3.42 1.55
CA ARG A 85 0.12 4.67 2.04
C ARG A 85 -0.95 5.70 2.35
N LYS A 86 -0.68 6.58 3.30
CA LYS A 86 -1.39 7.86 3.44
C LYS A 86 -0.40 8.97 3.71
N PRO A 87 -0.66 10.21 3.26
CA PRO A 87 0.14 11.35 3.68
C PRO A 87 0.18 11.40 5.20
N LYS A 88 1.37 11.54 5.82
CA LYS A 88 1.38 11.91 7.23
C LYS A 88 0.64 13.24 7.31
N ALA A 89 -0.31 13.35 8.24
CA ALA A 89 -0.90 14.64 8.58
C ALA A 89 0.27 15.60 8.74
N ARG A 90 0.31 16.64 7.91
CA ARG A 90 1.32 17.69 8.04
C ARG A 90 1.05 18.26 9.42
N SER A 91 1.85 17.88 10.42
CA SER A 91 1.94 18.69 11.63
C SER A 91 2.43 20.02 11.10
N GLU A 92 1.51 20.94 10.81
CA GLU A 92 1.87 22.33 10.61
C GLU A 92 2.79 22.66 11.78
N PRO A 93 4.01 23.19 11.53
CA PRO A 93 4.72 23.80 12.64
C PRO A 93 3.76 24.85 13.19
N LEU A 94 3.30 24.66 14.43
CA LEU A 94 2.70 25.71 15.23
C LEU A 94 3.73 26.82 15.27
N ILE A 95 3.68 27.74 14.31
CA ILE A 95 4.44 28.98 14.36
C ILE A 95 3.84 29.70 15.56
N PRO A 96 4.55 29.83 16.71
CA PRO A 96 4.01 30.59 17.80
C PRO A 96 3.79 32.02 17.29
N PRO A 97 2.68 32.69 17.64
CA PRO A 97 2.53 34.10 17.31
C PRO A 97 3.74 34.84 17.89
N ARG A 98 4.49 35.54 17.04
CA ARG A 98 5.57 36.40 17.50
C ARG A 98 4.97 37.52 18.36
N PRO A 99 5.63 37.91 19.47
CA PRO A 99 5.17 38.96 20.36
C PRO A 99 5.06 40.32 19.66
#